data_AF-A0A0S8E6W4-F1
#
_entry.id   AF-A0A0S8E6W4-F1
#
_cell.length_a   1.000
_cell.length_b   1.000
_cell.length_c   1.000
_cell.angle_alpha   90.00
_cell.angle_beta   90.00
_cell.angle_gamma   90.00
#
_symmetry.space_group_name_H-M   'P 1'
#
loop_
_entity.id
_entity.type
_entity.pdbx_description
1 polymer ?
#
loop_
_entity_poly.entity_id
_entity_poly.type
_entity_poly.pdbx_seq_one_letter_code
_entity_poly.pdbx_strand_id
1 'polypeptide(L)'
;MQQTTNPDKELILDAPNTKACEDRFRRVEEALSNGYSLAIAAMSAGIDRDTLRQWLKWGAEGKTPEFAEFLHRCEHARARFEMTRVDIIRKAGEAKDGWTAAAWWLERMIPEVYGKRTVTRHEGQAMPHEWTMEIQGAVDTSELVNREPRQLPAPEREPIDITGTDG
;
A
#
# COMPACT_ATOMS: atom_id res chain seq x y z
N MET A 1 12.59 59.00 -11.86
CA MET A 1 12.30 57.55 -12.03
C MET A 1 11.53 57.09 -10.81
N GLN A 2 10.20 57.13 -10.88
CA GLN A 2 9.37 56.58 -9.81
C GLN A 2 9.30 55.07 -10.05
N GLN A 3 9.76 54.28 -9.09
CA GLN A 3 9.65 52.83 -9.12
C GLN A 3 8.17 52.48 -9.10
N THR A 4 7.71 51.82 -10.17
CA THR A 4 6.38 51.24 -10.25
C THR A 4 6.36 50.01 -9.35
N THR A 5 6.04 50.20 -8.08
CA THR A 5 5.76 49.06 -7.20
C THR A 5 4.48 48.41 -7.70
N ASN A 6 4.63 47.27 -8.38
CA ASN A 6 3.51 46.48 -8.89
C ASN A 6 2.64 46.04 -7.69
N PRO A 7 1.36 46.45 -7.61
CA PRO A 7 0.49 46.10 -6.49
C PRO A 7 0.13 44.60 -6.41
N ASP A 8 0.53 43.79 -7.39
CA ASP A 8 0.32 42.33 -7.40
C ASP A 8 1.07 41.56 -6.28
N LYS A 9 1.87 42.24 -5.45
CA LYS A 9 2.79 41.61 -4.49
C LYS A 9 2.34 41.57 -3.04
N GLU A 10 1.19 42.16 -2.72
CA GLU A 10 0.56 42.02 -1.41
C GLU A 10 -0.64 41.08 -1.53
N LEU A 11 -0.33 39.79 -1.52
CA LEU A 11 -1.27 38.68 -1.54
C LEU A 11 -1.94 38.56 -0.16
N ILE A 12 -2.69 39.59 0.21
CA ILE A 12 -3.31 39.74 1.53
C ILE A 12 -4.58 38.91 1.57
N LEU A 13 -4.66 38.04 2.59
CA LEU A 13 -5.77 37.13 2.90
C LEU A 13 -7.12 37.82 3.17
N ASP A 14 -7.16 39.15 3.22
CA ASP A 14 -8.28 39.96 3.71
C ASP A 14 -8.84 40.99 2.71
N ALA A 15 -8.43 40.98 1.44
CA ALA A 15 -9.15 41.76 0.43
C ALA A 15 -10.45 41.02 0.04
N PRO A 16 -11.64 41.67 0.09
CA PRO A 16 -12.96 41.04 -0.09
C PRO A 16 -13.21 40.42 -1.48
N ASN A 17 -12.23 40.47 -2.37
CA ASN A 17 -12.30 40.01 -3.75
C ASN A 17 -11.16 39.04 -4.15
N THR A 18 -10.32 38.60 -3.20
CA THR A 18 -9.27 37.63 -3.51
C THR A 18 -9.85 36.23 -3.49
N LYS A 19 -9.52 35.43 -4.52
CA LYS A 19 -9.99 34.04 -4.58
C LYS A 19 -9.49 33.20 -3.39
N ALA A 20 -8.37 33.57 -2.78
CA ALA A 20 -7.77 32.92 -1.61
C ALA A 20 -8.15 33.70 -0.35
N CYS A 21 -9.07 33.12 0.43
CA CYS A 21 -9.47 33.61 1.74
C CYS A 21 -9.55 32.43 2.71
N GLU A 22 -9.44 32.70 4.01
CA GLU A 22 -9.37 31.65 5.04
C GLU A 22 -10.60 30.74 5.06
N ASP A 23 -11.80 31.27 4.74
CA ASP A 23 -13.01 30.46 4.61
C ASP A 23 -12.87 29.36 3.54
N ARG A 24 -12.27 29.70 2.40
CA ARG A 24 -12.04 28.74 1.31
C ARG A 24 -10.97 27.72 1.68
N PHE A 25 -9.90 28.14 2.36
CA PHE A 25 -8.89 27.22 2.88
C PHE A 25 -9.49 26.21 3.85
N ARG A 26 -10.28 26.67 4.82
CA ARG A 26 -10.98 25.82 5.78
C ARG A 26 -11.91 24.81 5.12
N ARG A 27 -12.70 25.22 4.13
CA ARG A 27 -13.60 24.31 3.37
C ARG A 27 -12.85 23.25 2.58
N VAL A 28 -11.68 23.59 2.03
CA VAL A 28 -10.80 22.63 1.37
C VAL A 28 -10.24 21.64 2.39
N GLU A 29 -9.71 22.13 3.51
CA GLU A 29 -9.14 21.30 4.59
C GLU A 29 -10.18 20.31 5.13
N GLU A 30 -11.41 20.78 5.40
CA GLU A 30 -12.52 19.95 5.86
C GLU A 30 -12.90 18.88 4.82
N ALA A 31 -12.91 19.22 3.54
CA ALA A 31 -13.18 18.22 2.51
C ALA A 31 -12.08 17.15 2.45
N LEU A 32 -10.82 17.55 2.58
CA LEU A 32 -9.68 16.62 2.56
C LEU A 32 -9.63 15.73 3.79
N SER A 33 -9.96 16.24 4.98
CA SER A 33 -10.01 15.44 6.21
C SER A 33 -11.13 14.40 6.22
N ASN A 34 -12.14 14.59 5.37
CA ASN A 34 -13.19 13.60 5.10
C ASN A 34 -12.83 12.63 3.97
N GLY A 35 -11.69 12.81 3.31
CA GLY A 35 -11.19 11.93 2.24
C GLY A 35 -11.72 12.23 0.86
N TYR A 36 -12.31 13.42 0.64
CA TYR A 36 -12.75 13.81 -0.68
C TYR A 36 -11.56 14.14 -1.61
N SER A 37 -11.80 14.03 -2.91
CA SER A 37 -10.79 14.36 -3.92
C SER A 37 -10.50 15.88 -3.97
N LEU A 38 -9.37 16.26 -4.57
CA LEU A 38 -9.04 17.68 -4.78
C LEU A 38 -10.11 18.43 -5.59
N ALA A 39 -10.78 17.74 -6.53
CA ALA A 39 -11.82 18.37 -7.33
C ALA A 39 -13.06 18.71 -6.48
N ILE A 40 -13.48 17.78 -5.61
CA ILE A 40 -14.61 18.01 -4.70
C ILE A 40 -14.24 19.06 -3.64
N ALA A 41 -13.01 19.04 -3.12
CA ALA A 41 -12.54 20.04 -2.17
C ALA A 41 -12.46 21.45 -2.80
N ALA A 42 -12.07 21.58 -4.06
CA ALA A 42 -12.13 22.85 -4.78
C ALA A 42 -13.58 23.34 -4.94
N MET A 43 -14.47 22.42 -5.32
CA MET A 43 -15.90 22.73 -5.49
C MET A 43 -16.58 23.14 -4.16
N SER A 44 -16.24 22.51 -3.02
CA SER A 44 -16.79 22.90 -1.71
C SER A 44 -16.40 24.33 -1.31
N ALA A 45 -15.22 24.78 -1.73
CA ALA A 45 -14.73 26.13 -1.55
C ALA A 45 -15.17 27.12 -2.66
N GLY A 46 -15.95 26.66 -3.65
CA GLY A 46 -16.43 27.50 -4.76
C GLY A 46 -15.30 28.00 -5.68
N ILE A 47 -14.23 27.23 -5.83
CA ILE A 47 -13.11 27.52 -6.72
C ILE A 47 -12.93 26.42 -7.76
N ASP A 48 -12.28 26.76 -8.87
CA ASP A 48 -11.89 25.77 -9.85
C ASP A 48 -10.74 24.89 -9.34
N ARG A 49 -10.69 23.63 -9.80
CA ARG A 49 -9.65 22.68 -9.42
C ARG A 49 -8.25 23.18 -9.72
N ASP A 50 -8.05 23.86 -10.85
CA ASP A 50 -6.73 24.35 -11.25
C ASP A 50 -6.32 25.54 -10.39
N THR A 51 -7.28 26.31 -9.86
CA THR A 51 -7.00 27.34 -8.84
C THR A 51 -6.45 26.70 -7.56
N LEU A 52 -7.11 25.65 -7.06
CA LEU A 52 -6.61 24.95 -5.87
C LEU A 52 -5.23 24.32 -6.10
N ARG A 53 -5.00 23.69 -7.26
CA ARG A 53 -3.69 23.13 -7.62
C ARG A 53 -2.61 24.20 -7.64
N GLN A 54 -2.94 25.39 -8.15
CA GLN A 54 -2.00 26.50 -8.20
C GLN A 54 -1.63 27.01 -6.80
N TRP A 55 -2.58 27.02 -5.85
CA TRP A 55 -2.31 27.36 -4.45
C TRP A 55 -1.40 26.34 -3.77
N LEU A 56 -1.65 25.05 -3.96
CA LEU A 56 -0.78 23.99 -3.43
C LEU A 56 0.64 24.09 -4.01
N LYS A 57 0.74 24.40 -5.30
CA LYS A 57 2.04 24.65 -5.96
C LYS A 57 2.75 25.86 -5.35
N TRP A 58 2.04 26.97 -5.10
CA TRP A 58 2.63 28.14 -4.44
C TRP A 58 3.09 27.85 -3.01
N GLY A 59 2.36 27.00 -2.28
CA GLY A 59 2.78 26.53 -0.96
C GLY A 59 4.06 25.70 -1.02
N ALA A 60 4.16 24.78 -1.98
CA ALA A 60 5.35 23.94 -2.17
C ALA A 60 6.58 24.75 -2.61
N GLU A 61 6.35 25.80 -3.41
CA GLU A 61 7.39 26.75 -3.82
C GLU A 61 7.75 27.77 -2.72
N GLY A 62 7.03 27.77 -1.59
CA GLY A 62 7.25 28.72 -0.50
C GLY A 62 7.02 30.17 -0.89
N LYS A 63 6.12 30.44 -1.85
CA LYS A 63 5.92 31.80 -2.38
C LYS A 63 5.47 32.79 -1.31
N THR A 64 4.56 32.35 -0.46
CA THR A 64 4.12 33.09 0.73
C THR A 64 3.94 32.13 1.90
N PRO A 65 4.13 32.60 3.15
CA PRO A 65 3.94 31.77 4.34
C PRO A 65 2.55 31.15 4.44
N GLU A 66 1.52 31.86 3.98
CA GLU A 66 0.12 31.45 4.14
C GLU A 66 -0.25 30.29 3.21
N PHE A 67 0.27 30.28 1.98
CA PHE A 67 0.12 29.12 1.10
C PHE A 67 0.94 27.92 1.56
N ALA A 68 2.11 28.15 2.17
CA ALA A 68 2.91 27.08 2.76
C ALA A 68 2.18 26.45 3.96
N GLU A 69 1.62 27.27 4.85
CA GLU A 69 0.80 26.81 5.97
C GLU A 69 -0.46 26.09 5.48
N PHE A 70 -1.16 26.64 4.48
CA PHE A 70 -2.31 26.00 3.87
C PHE A 70 -1.99 24.62 3.27
N LEU A 71 -0.86 24.50 2.58
CA LEU A 71 -0.38 23.21 2.06
C LEU A 71 -0.17 22.22 3.21
N HIS A 72 0.52 22.64 4.28
CA HIS A 72 0.77 21.79 5.43
C HIS A 72 -0.53 21.33 6.10
N ARG A 73 -1.51 22.23 6.26
CA ARG A 73 -2.85 21.89 6.75
C ARG A 73 -3.55 20.86 5.86
N CYS A 74 -3.45 21.00 4.53
CA CYS A 74 -4.01 20.04 3.58
C CYS A 74 -3.36 18.65 3.70
N GLU A 75 -2.04 18.58 3.86
CA GLU A 75 -1.31 17.32 4.06
C GLU A 75 -1.72 16.65 5.38
N HIS A 76 -1.78 17.43 6.45
CA HIS A 76 -2.20 16.94 7.76
C HIS A 76 -3.66 16.47 7.77
N ALA A 77 -4.57 17.17 7.07
CA ALA A 77 -5.94 16.75 6.89
C ALA A 77 -6.04 15.36 6.22
N ARG A 78 -5.25 15.13 5.16
CA ARG A 78 -5.19 13.82 4.49
C ARG A 78 -4.65 12.74 5.41
N ALA A 79 -3.59 13.02 6.14
CA ALA A 79 -3.03 12.08 7.11
C ALA A 79 -4.06 11.71 8.18
N ARG A 80 -4.83 12.69 8.69
CA ARG A 80 -5.92 12.44 9.65
C ARG A 80 -7.01 11.54 9.09
N PHE A 81 -7.40 11.75 7.83
CA PHE A 81 -8.35 10.88 7.16
C PHE A 81 -7.83 9.44 7.11
N GLU A 82 -6.60 9.25 6.63
CA GLU A 82 -5.97 7.94 6.51
C GLU A 82 -5.90 7.22 7.86
N MET A 83 -5.39 7.91 8.89
CA MET A 83 -5.36 7.39 10.27
C MET A 83 -6.74 6.93 10.74
N THR A 84 -7.77 7.75 10.54
CA THR A 84 -9.15 7.43 10.94
C THR A 84 -9.67 6.19 10.21
N ARG A 85 -9.36 6.04 8.91
CA ARG A 85 -9.79 4.87 8.12
C ARG A 85 -9.05 3.62 8.54
N VAL A 86 -7.75 3.71 8.81
CA VAL A 86 -6.96 2.61 9.36
C VAL A 86 -7.52 2.16 10.70
N ASP A 87 -7.87 3.08 11.60
CA ASP A 87 -8.47 2.73 12.88
C ASP A 87 -9.82 2.03 12.75
N ILE A 88 -10.65 2.44 11.79
CA ILE A 88 -11.91 1.74 11.49
C ILE A 88 -11.65 0.30 11.05
N ILE A 89 -10.66 0.08 10.19
CA ILE A 89 -10.29 -1.26 9.70
C ILE A 89 -9.75 -2.12 10.83
N ARG A 90 -8.90 -1.55 11.70
CA ARG A 90 -8.37 -2.24 12.88
C ARG A 90 -9.49 -2.69 13.82
N LYS A 91 -10.42 -1.78 14.14
CA LYS A 91 -11.61 -2.09 14.95
C LYS A 91 -12.51 -3.14 14.31
N ALA A 92 -12.68 -3.10 12.99
CA ALA A 92 -13.42 -4.13 12.26
C ALA A 92 -12.73 -5.50 12.36
N GLY A 93 -11.40 -5.53 12.41
CA GLY A 93 -10.61 -6.73 12.65
C GLY A 93 -10.81 -7.38 14.02
N GLU A 94 -11.15 -6.58 15.04
CA GLU A 94 -11.41 -7.04 16.42
C GLU A 94 -12.84 -7.60 16.59
N ALA A 95 -13.74 -7.36 15.64
CA ALA A 95 -15.12 -7.83 15.71
C ALA A 95 -15.22 -9.35 15.53
N LYS A 96 -16.34 -9.94 15.99
CA LYS A 96 -16.69 -11.32 15.66
C LYS A 96 -16.79 -11.46 14.14
N ASP A 97 -16.10 -12.45 13.57
CA ASP A 97 -15.96 -12.67 12.12
C ASP A 97 -15.15 -11.60 11.36
N GLY A 98 -14.47 -10.69 12.08
CA GLY A 98 -13.65 -9.60 11.53
C GLY A 98 -12.28 -10.01 10.95
N TRP A 99 -11.95 -11.31 11.00
CA TRP A 99 -10.62 -11.82 10.62
C TRP A 99 -10.18 -11.42 9.19
N THR A 100 -11.13 -11.22 8.27
CA THR A 100 -10.83 -10.76 6.90
C THR A 100 -10.27 -9.34 6.87
N ALA A 101 -10.75 -8.44 7.72
CA ALA A 101 -10.22 -7.09 7.85
C ALA A 101 -8.82 -7.09 8.46
N ALA A 102 -8.59 -7.94 9.48
CA ALA A 102 -7.27 -8.13 10.08
C ALA A 102 -6.26 -8.74 9.08
N ALA A 103 -6.68 -9.75 8.31
CA ALA A 103 -5.87 -10.35 7.26
C ALA A 103 -5.53 -9.32 6.18
N TRP A 104 -6.52 -8.55 5.69
CA TRP A 104 -6.29 -7.49 4.72
C TRP A 104 -5.29 -6.43 5.21
N TRP A 105 -5.35 -6.07 6.49
CA TRP A 105 -4.41 -5.11 7.08
C TRP A 105 -2.98 -5.65 7.09
N LEU A 106 -2.78 -6.90 7.51
CA LEU A 106 -1.48 -7.56 7.53
C LEU A 106 -0.89 -7.73 6.11
N GLU A 107 -1.72 -8.11 5.13
CA GLU A 107 -1.30 -8.22 3.72
C GLU A 107 -0.67 -6.92 3.19
N ARG A 108 -1.12 -5.76 3.67
CA ARG A 108 -0.66 -4.44 3.20
C ARG A 108 0.49 -3.87 4.01
N MET A 109 0.53 -4.13 5.32
CA MET A 109 1.57 -3.61 6.20
C MET A 109 2.85 -4.47 6.19
N ILE A 110 2.70 -5.77 5.93
CA ILE A 110 3.79 -6.75 5.98
C ILE A 110 3.69 -7.66 4.73
N PRO A 111 3.79 -7.09 3.51
CA PRO A 111 3.56 -7.81 2.25
C PRO A 111 4.57 -8.94 2.01
N GLU A 112 5.77 -8.88 2.57
CA GLU A 112 6.79 -9.91 2.46
C GLU A 112 6.41 -11.21 3.18
N VAL A 113 5.66 -11.11 4.28
CA VAL A 113 5.20 -12.27 5.07
C VAL A 113 3.80 -12.70 4.64
N TYR A 114 2.88 -11.75 4.49
CA TYR A 114 1.45 -12.03 4.30
C TYR A 114 0.95 -11.73 2.89
N GLY A 115 1.76 -11.11 2.03
CA GLY A 115 1.36 -10.79 0.66
C GLY A 115 1.02 -12.03 -0.17
N LYS A 116 0.13 -11.85 -1.15
CA LYS A 116 -0.30 -12.93 -2.05
C LYS A 116 0.88 -13.43 -2.89
N ARG A 117 1.23 -14.70 -2.74
CA ARG A 117 2.22 -15.38 -3.58
C ARG A 117 1.56 -15.81 -4.89
N THR A 118 1.86 -15.10 -5.96
CA THR A 118 1.47 -15.52 -7.31
C THR A 118 2.41 -16.64 -7.76
N VAL A 119 1.94 -17.88 -7.75
CA VAL A 119 2.67 -18.98 -8.40
C VAL A 119 2.38 -18.89 -9.89
N THR A 120 3.31 -18.32 -10.65
CA THR A 120 3.23 -18.35 -12.11
C THR A 120 3.50 -19.78 -12.57
N ARG A 121 2.44 -20.54 -12.86
CA ARG A 121 2.58 -21.81 -13.56
C ARG A 121 3.08 -21.49 -14.96
N HIS A 122 4.36 -21.76 -15.22
CA HIS A 122 4.86 -21.82 -16.59
C HIS A 122 4.20 -23.04 -17.26
N GLU A 123 3.22 -22.80 -18.12
CA GLU A 123 2.79 -23.82 -19.06
C GLU A 123 3.99 -24.14 -19.94
N GLY A 124 4.54 -25.35 -19.79
CA GLY A 124 5.63 -25.81 -20.63
C GLY A 124 5.19 -25.71 -22.08
N GLN A 125 5.90 -24.90 -22.85
CA GLN A 125 5.72 -24.87 -24.29
C GLN A 125 5.97 -26.30 -24.80
N ALA A 126 4.91 -26.95 -25.28
CA ALA A 126 5.04 -28.27 -25.89
C ALA A 126 6.03 -28.13 -27.06
N MET A 127 7.17 -28.80 -26.94
CA MET A 127 8.14 -28.87 -28.02
C MET A 127 7.45 -29.51 -29.25
N PRO A 128 7.66 -29.00 -30.48
CA PRO A 128 7.15 -29.64 -31.67
C PRO A 128 7.65 -31.09 -31.72
N HIS A 129 6.74 -32.01 -32.05
CA HIS A 129 6.86 -33.47 -32.01
C HIS A 129 7.82 -34.06 -33.06
N GLU A 130 8.93 -33.40 -33.38
CA GLU A 130 9.87 -33.81 -34.44
C GLU A 130 11.30 -34.00 -33.91
N TRP A 131 11.43 -34.50 -32.68
CA TRP A 131 12.69 -35.04 -32.17
C TRP A 131 12.45 -36.48 -31.71
N THR A 132 12.43 -37.41 -32.66
CA THR A 132 12.60 -38.82 -32.35
C THR A 132 14.06 -39.07 -31.98
N MET A 133 14.37 -39.03 -30.68
CA MET A 133 15.60 -39.66 -30.20
C MET A 133 15.43 -41.17 -30.41
N GLU A 134 16.27 -41.77 -31.27
CA GLU A 134 16.44 -43.22 -31.30
C GLU A 134 17.05 -43.66 -29.96
N ILE A 135 16.23 -44.24 -29.09
CA ILE A 135 16.71 -44.91 -27.90
C ILE A 135 17.28 -46.26 -28.35
N GLN A 136 18.59 -46.32 -28.61
CA GLN A 136 19.28 -47.60 -28.75
C GLN A 136 19.59 -48.16 -27.36
N GLY A 137 18.87 -49.22 -27.02
CA GLY A 137 19.13 -50.04 -25.83
C GLY A 137 17.84 -50.45 -25.16
N ALA A 138 17.34 -51.65 -25.51
CA ALA A 138 16.35 -52.31 -24.69
C ALA A 138 16.99 -52.61 -23.33
N VAL A 139 16.61 -51.86 -22.30
CA VAL A 139 16.93 -52.23 -20.92
C VAL A 139 16.00 -53.39 -20.59
N ASP A 140 16.56 -54.59 -20.43
CA ASP A 140 15.78 -55.75 -19.99
C ASP A 140 15.34 -55.51 -18.55
N THR A 141 14.05 -55.17 -18.39
CA THR A 141 13.42 -54.83 -17.12
C THR A 141 12.98 -56.06 -16.33
N SER A 142 13.22 -57.28 -16.83
CA SER A 142 12.81 -58.52 -16.16
C SER A 142 13.52 -58.75 -14.83
N GLU A 143 14.74 -58.24 -14.64
CA GLU A 143 15.50 -58.35 -13.38
C GLU A 143 14.98 -57.45 -12.25
N LEU A 144 14.21 -56.39 -12.57
CA LEU A 144 13.70 -55.46 -11.55
C LEU A 144 12.42 -55.95 -10.87
N VAL A 145 11.72 -56.94 -11.43
CA VAL A 145 10.43 -57.41 -10.91
C VAL A 145 10.58 -58.33 -9.68
N ASN A 146 11.71 -59.00 -9.51
CA ASN A 146 11.91 -60.00 -8.45
C ASN A 146 12.85 -59.57 -7.32
N ARG A 147 13.27 -58.29 -7.28
CA ARG A 147 14.17 -57.81 -6.24
C ARG A 147 13.35 -57.43 -5.01
N GLU A 148 13.39 -58.26 -3.97
CA GLU A 148 12.69 -57.99 -2.72
C GLU A 148 13.05 -56.59 -2.18
N PRO A 149 12.07 -55.82 -1.70
CA PRO A 149 12.31 -54.48 -1.17
C PRO A 149 13.31 -54.55 -0.02
N ARG A 150 14.37 -53.74 -0.11
CA ARG A 150 15.39 -53.62 0.95
C ARG A 150 14.70 -53.24 2.26
N GLN A 151 14.62 -54.19 3.21
CA GLN A 151 14.12 -53.89 4.54
C GLN A 151 15.11 -52.96 5.24
N LEU A 152 14.66 -51.74 5.55
CA LEU A 152 15.40 -50.82 6.40
C LEU A 152 15.20 -51.26 7.85
N PRO A 153 16.28 -51.36 8.66
CA PRO A 153 16.13 -51.65 10.08
C PRO A 153 15.29 -50.54 10.73
N ALA A 154 14.37 -50.95 11.62
CA ALA A 154 13.54 -50.01 12.37
C ALA A 154 14.43 -49.05 13.18
N PRO A 155 14.09 -47.75 13.25
CA PRO A 155 14.91 -46.80 13.99
C PRO A 155 14.91 -47.15 15.48
N GLU A 156 16.09 -47.35 16.06
CA GLU A 156 16.27 -47.51 17.51
C GLU A 156 15.79 -46.23 18.20
N ARG A 157 14.74 -46.34 19.01
CA ARG A 157 14.28 -45.24 19.87
C ARG A 157 15.07 -45.31 21.16
N GLU A 158 16.06 -44.44 21.31
CA GLU A 158 16.68 -44.23 22.62
C GLU A 158 15.65 -43.62 23.58
N PRO A 159 15.52 -44.14 24.82
CA PRO A 159 14.61 -43.58 25.81
C PRO A 159 15.09 -42.20 26.24
N ILE A 160 14.20 -41.21 26.17
CA ILE A 160 14.44 -39.87 26.68
C ILE A 160 14.44 -39.95 28.21
N ASP A 161 15.61 -39.76 28.83
CA ASP A 161 15.75 -39.65 30.29
C ASP A 161 15.21 -38.29 30.75
N ILE A 162 14.12 -38.32 31.52
CA ILE A 162 13.44 -37.13 32.06
C ILE A 162 13.66 -36.94 33.56
N THR A 163 14.69 -37.54 34.16
CA THR A 163 14.96 -37.38 35.60
C THR A 163 16.01 -36.30 35.88
N GLY A 164 15.66 -35.05 35.60
CA GLY A 164 16.33 -33.87 36.17
C GLY A 164 15.75 -33.55 37.54
N THR A 165 16.35 -34.12 38.59
CA THR A 165 16.06 -33.81 40.00
C THR A 165 16.53 -32.39 40.31
N ASP A 166 15.59 -31.48 40.57
CA ASP A 166 15.86 -30.19 41.20
C ASP A 166 16.37 -30.42 42.64
N GLY A 167 17.54 -29.87 42.94
CA GLY A 167 18.14 -29.78 44.28
C GLY A 167 18.78 -28.43 44.47
#